data_AF-A0A820IVR4-F1
#
_entry.id   AF-A0A820IVR4-F1
#
_cell.length_a   1.000
_cell.length_b   1.000
_cell.length_c   1.000
_cell.angle_alpha   90.00
_cell.angle_beta   90.00
_cell.angle_gamma   90.00
#
_symmetry.space_group_name_H-M   'P 1'
#
loop_
_entity.id
_entity.type
_entity.pdbx_description
1 polymer ?
#
loop_
_entity_poly.entity_id
_entity_poly.type
_entity_poly.pdbx_seq_one_letter_code
_entity_poly.pdbx_strand_id
1 'polypeptide(L)'
;SRSIGGKFTTVEGIFTTLKTQLASVIMPFGGGDSTNRGDKNQMCSFIDIMSAVLAGERYVTIVLDDPAGNCYLQNICAPDPDPQLIVEHYKRTDEQNEELGINDMKTENYENS
;
A
#
# COMPACT_ATOMS: atom_id res chain seq x y z
N SER A 1 -8.71 -6.08 11.55
CA SER A 1 -7.87 -6.15 10.35
C SER A 1 -6.41 -6.01 10.78
N ARG A 2 -5.49 -6.84 10.29
CA ARG A 2 -4.06 -6.54 10.45
C ARG A 2 -3.69 -5.58 9.33
N SER A 3 -3.78 -4.28 9.59
CA SER A 3 -3.10 -3.30 8.75
C SER A 3 -1.60 -3.59 8.86
N ILE A 4 -0.88 -3.57 7.75
CA ILE A 4 0.57 -3.72 7.76
C ILE A 4 1.09 -2.47 8.49
N GLY A 5 1.51 -2.61 9.76
CA GLY A 5 2.19 -1.53 10.48
C GLY A 5 3.44 -1.07 9.72
N GLY A 6 4.10 0.00 10.19
CA GLY A 6 5.28 0.57 9.51
C GLY A 6 6.24 -0.53 9.03
N LYS A 7 6.41 -0.64 7.71
CA LYS A 7 7.14 -1.73 7.06
C LYS A 7 8.22 -1.16 6.17
N PHE A 8 9.48 -1.41 6.53
CA PHE A 8 10.60 -1.18 5.63
C PHE A 8 10.69 -2.36 4.64
N THR A 9 10.53 -2.08 3.36
CA THR A 9 10.46 -3.11 2.30
C THR A 9 10.86 -2.52 0.95
N THR A 10 11.06 -3.39 -0.03
CA THR A 10 11.17 -3.02 -1.44
C THR A 10 9.81 -3.09 -2.13
N VAL A 11 9.71 -2.53 -3.33
CA VAL A 11 8.53 -2.65 -4.21
C VAL A 11 8.21 -4.13 -4.48
N GLU A 12 9.20 -4.94 -4.85
CA GLU A 12 9.03 -6.39 -5.04
C GLU A 12 8.55 -7.09 -3.76
N GLY A 13 9.04 -6.66 -2.60
CA GLY A 13 8.62 -7.18 -1.31
C GLY A 13 7.14 -6.92 -1.01
N ILE A 14 6.60 -5.77 -1.45
CA ILE A 14 5.16 -5.47 -1.37
C ILE A 14 4.37 -6.47 -2.21
N PHE A 15 4.69 -6.60 -3.50
CA PHE A 15 3.97 -7.52 -4.40
C PHE A 15 4.08 -8.97 -3.96
N THR A 16 5.26 -9.41 -3.51
CA THR A 16 5.48 -10.77 -3.01
C THR A 16 4.66 -11.05 -1.76
N THR A 17 4.59 -10.08 -0.83
CA THR A 17 3.77 -10.21 0.38
C THR A 17 2.29 -10.29 0.03
N LEU A 18 1.81 -9.40 -0.85
CA LEU A 18 0.41 -9.38 -1.26
C LEU A 18 0.01 -10.67 -1.99
N LYS A 19 0.84 -11.13 -2.93
CA LYS A 19 0.62 -12.40 -3.65
C LYS A 19 0.53 -13.57 -2.68
N THR A 20 1.47 -13.66 -1.73
CA THR A 20 1.49 -14.74 -0.73
C THR A 20 0.26 -14.70 0.16
N GLN A 21 -0.12 -13.51 0.66
CA GLN A 21 -1.30 -13.35 1.50
C GLN A 21 -2.58 -13.76 0.76
N LEU A 22 -2.77 -13.30 -0.48
CA LEU A 22 -3.94 -13.66 -1.28
C LEU A 22 -3.98 -15.14 -1.64
N ALA A 23 -2.85 -15.71 -2.08
CA ALA A 23 -2.76 -17.13 -2.41
C ALA A 23 -3.06 -18.02 -1.18
N SER A 24 -2.60 -17.62 0.01
CA SER A 24 -2.88 -18.33 1.26
C SER A 24 -4.36 -18.35 1.64
N VAL A 25 -5.14 -17.35 1.19
CA VAL A 25 -6.59 -17.32 1.37
C VAL A 25 -7.24 -18.26 0.36
N ILE A 26 -6.83 -18.25 -0.91
CA ILE A 26 -7.50 -19.05 -1.96
C ILE A 26 -7.24 -20.56 -1.82
N MET A 27 -6.00 -20.98 -1.55
CA MET A 27 -5.64 -22.41 -1.58
C MET A 27 -6.46 -23.29 -0.62
N PRO A 28 -6.71 -22.90 0.66
CA PRO A 28 -7.56 -23.66 1.57
C PRO A 28 -9.04 -23.75 1.13
N PHE A 29 -9.54 -22.76 0.37
CA PHE A 29 -10.92 -22.75 -0.14
C PHE A 29 -11.05 -23.37 -1.54
N GLY A 30 -9.96 -23.85 -2.14
CA GLY A 30 -9.95 -24.52 -3.45
C GLY A 30 -10.70 -25.86 -3.49
N GLY A 31 -10.96 -26.48 -2.32
CA GLY A 31 -11.69 -27.75 -2.19
C GLY A 31 -13.15 -27.65 -1.74
N GLY A 32 -13.66 -26.44 -1.43
CA GLY A 32 -15.04 -26.20 -1.00
C GLY A 32 -15.83 -25.43 -2.06
N ASP A 33 -16.97 -26.00 -2.48
CA ASP A 33 -17.93 -25.47 -3.45
C ASP A 33 -18.80 -24.31 -2.92
N SER A 34 -18.66 -23.96 -1.63
CA SER A 34 -19.48 -22.98 -0.91
C SER A 34 -19.09 -21.51 -1.14
N THR A 35 -18.12 -21.22 -1.99
CA THR A 35 -17.72 -19.84 -2.37
C THR A 35 -18.08 -19.58 -3.84
N ASN A 36 -18.66 -18.41 -4.12
CA ASN A 36 -19.12 -18.01 -5.44
C ASN A 36 -17.96 -18.10 -6.45
N ARG A 37 -18.11 -18.90 -7.52
CA ARG A 37 -17.04 -19.15 -8.51
C ARG A 37 -16.50 -17.87 -9.15
N GLY A 38 -17.32 -16.81 -9.21
CA GLY A 38 -16.92 -15.49 -9.73
C GLY A 38 -15.78 -14.85 -8.92
N ASP A 39 -15.88 -14.88 -7.59
CA ASP A 39 -14.90 -14.23 -6.70
C ASP A 39 -13.55 -14.96 -6.74
N LYS A 40 -13.57 -16.29 -6.88
CA LYS A 40 -12.37 -17.10 -7.08
C LYS A 40 -11.62 -16.73 -8.37
N ASN A 41 -12.36 -16.57 -9.48
CA ASN A 41 -11.75 -16.24 -10.78
C ASN A 41 -11.11 -14.84 -10.79
N GLN A 42 -11.75 -13.85 -10.16
CA GLN A 42 -11.19 -12.50 -10.03
C GLN A 42 -9.91 -12.51 -9.18
N MET A 43 -9.91 -13.27 -8.08
CA MET A 43 -8.75 -13.36 -7.21
C MET A 43 -7.57 -14.07 -7.88
N CYS A 44 -7.81 -15.16 -8.63
CA CYS A 44 -6.78 -15.82 -9.44
C CYS A 44 -6.18 -14.87 -10.48
N SER A 45 -7.03 -14.16 -11.23
CA SER A 45 -6.58 -13.15 -12.20
C SER A 45 -5.69 -12.09 -11.54
N PHE A 46 -6.05 -11.63 -10.34
CA PHE A 46 -5.24 -10.65 -9.61
C PHE A 46 -3.86 -11.21 -9.18
N ILE A 47 -3.79 -12.49 -8.78
CA ILE A 47 -2.51 -13.18 -8.51
C ILE A 47 -1.66 -13.30 -9.78
N ASP A 48 -2.26 -13.55 -10.93
CA ASP A 48 -1.56 -13.61 -12.21
C ASP A 48 -0.97 -12.25 -12.58
N ILE A 49 -1.71 -11.16 -12.35
CA ILE A 49 -1.21 -9.79 -12.51
C ILE A 49 0.01 -9.55 -11.62
N MET A 50 -0.05 -9.89 -10.34
CA MET A 50 1.11 -9.74 -9.45
C MET A 50 2.31 -10.57 -9.91
N SER A 51 2.06 -11.77 -10.46
CA SER A 51 3.12 -12.63 -11.00
C SER A 51 3.79 -12.02 -12.22
N ALA A 52 3.01 -11.46 -13.15
CA ALA A 52 3.53 -10.78 -14.33
C ALA A 52 4.31 -9.49 -13.97
N VAL A 53 3.86 -8.74 -12.97
CA VAL A 53 4.60 -7.57 -12.45
C VAL A 53 5.94 -7.99 -11.85
N LEU A 54 5.95 -9.03 -11.00
CA LEU A 54 7.18 -9.57 -10.40
C LEU A 54 8.16 -10.15 -11.43
N ALA A 55 7.65 -10.66 -12.56
CA ALA A 55 8.47 -11.15 -13.67
C ALA A 55 9.00 -10.02 -14.59
N GLY A 56 8.59 -8.76 -14.36
CA GLY A 56 8.93 -7.64 -15.24
C GLY A 56 8.18 -7.66 -16.58
N GLU A 57 7.17 -8.51 -16.73
CA GLU A 57 6.37 -8.67 -17.96
C GLU A 57 5.24 -7.64 -18.05
N ARG A 58 4.94 -6.96 -16.94
CA ARG A 58 3.88 -5.96 -16.85
C ARG A 58 4.31 -4.74 -16.05
N TYR A 59 4.21 -3.58 -16.68
CA TYR A 59 4.37 -2.29 -16.01
C TYR A 59 3.10 -1.91 -15.24
N VAL A 60 3.30 -1.31 -14.07
CA VAL A 60 2.24 -0.78 -13.20
C VAL A 60 2.67 0.54 -12.60
N THR A 61 1.68 1.38 -12.26
CA THR A 61 1.91 2.58 -11.45
C THR A 61 1.54 2.25 -10.01
N ILE A 62 2.42 2.59 -9.07
CA ILE A 62 2.16 2.45 -7.64
C ILE A 62 1.91 3.84 -7.09
N VAL A 63 0.75 4.03 -6.48
CA VAL A 63 0.39 5.28 -5.80
C VAL A 63 0.44 5.00 -4.31
N LEU A 64 1.32 5.73 -3.60
CA LEU A 64 1.41 5.72 -2.15
C LEU A 64 0.84 7.03 -1.65
N ASP A 65 -0.38 6.97 -1.10
CA ASP A 65 -1.07 8.11 -0.52
C ASP A 65 -1.03 7.99 1.01
N ASP A 66 -0.28 8.88 1.67
CA ASP A 66 -0.12 8.90 3.11
C ASP A 66 -0.33 10.33 3.65
N PRO A 67 -1.53 10.62 4.20
CA PRO A 67 -1.86 11.93 4.77
C PRO A 67 -0.94 12.33 5.93
N ALA A 68 -0.32 11.37 6.62
CA ALA A 68 0.61 11.63 7.71
C ALA A 68 2.03 11.97 7.23
N GLY A 69 2.34 11.71 5.95
CA GLY A 69 3.64 12.02 5.34
C GLY A 69 4.80 11.16 5.82
N ASN A 70 4.52 9.94 6.28
CA ASN A 70 5.52 8.99 6.82
C ASN A 70 6.00 7.97 5.79
N CYS A 71 5.32 7.82 4.65
CA CYS A 71 5.78 7.02 3.54
C CYS A 71 7.04 7.61 2.88
N TYR A 72 8.00 6.75 2.57
CA TYR A 72 9.23 7.10 1.87
C TYR A 72 9.52 6.06 0.79
N LEU A 73 9.90 6.54 -0.40
CA LEU A 73 10.42 5.71 -1.49
C LEU A 73 11.81 6.23 -1.89
N GLN A 74 12.77 5.32 -2.03
CA GLN A 74 14.14 5.68 -2.39
C GLN A 74 14.23 6.11 -3.86
N ASN A 75 14.81 7.29 -4.11
CA ASN A 75 15.25 7.71 -5.44
C ASN A 75 16.53 6.93 -5.81
N ILE A 76 16.46 6.10 -6.85
CA ILE A 76 17.60 5.29 -7.32
C ILE A 76 18.57 6.06 -8.23
N CYS A 77 18.13 7.21 -8.77
CA CYS A 77 18.91 8.10 -9.63
C CYS A 77 19.67 9.18 -8.86
N ALA A 78 19.57 9.21 -7.52
CA ALA A 78 20.15 10.26 -6.70
C ALA A 78 21.67 10.47 -7.00
N PRO A 79 22.14 11.73 -7.08
CA PRO A 79 21.43 12.96 -6.72
C PRO A 79 20.46 13.49 -7.78
N ASP A 80 20.41 12.88 -8.97
CA ASP A 80 19.54 13.31 -10.04
C ASP A 80 18.07 12.91 -9.77
N PRO A 81 17.09 13.66 -10.31
CA PRO A 81 15.68 13.28 -10.23
C PRO A 81 15.42 11.95 -10.94
N ASP A 82 14.66 11.06 -10.30
CA ASP A 82 14.18 9.82 -10.94
C ASP A 82 12.95 10.13 -11.81
N PRO A 83 13.01 9.91 -13.13
CA PRO A 83 11.90 10.21 -14.05
C PRO A 83 10.68 9.29 -13.86
N GLN A 84 10.81 8.20 -13.10
CA GLN A 84 9.75 7.25 -12.79
C GLN A 84 9.16 7.46 -11.39
N LEU A 85 9.67 8.44 -10.63
CA LEU A 85 9.20 8.78 -9.29
C LEU A 85 8.64 10.20 -9.25
N ILE A 86 7.36 10.30 -8.90
CA ILE A 86 6.68 11.57 -8.67
C ILE A 86 6.34 11.66 -7.18
N VAL A 87 6.73 12.76 -6.54
CA VAL A 87 6.40 13.06 -5.15
C VAL A 87 5.58 14.34 -5.11
N GLU A 88 4.36 14.25 -4.60
CA GLU A 88 3.43 15.37 -4.47
C GLU A 88 3.12 15.60 -2.99
N HIS A 89 3.23 16.86 -2.54
CA HIS A 89 2.80 17.28 -1.22
C HIS A 89 1.45 17.98 -1.32
N TYR A 90 0.51 17.60 -0.48
CA TYR A 90 -0.83 18.17 -0.46
C TYR A 90 -1.23 18.59 0.97
N LYS A 91 -2.21 19.50 1.05
CA LYS A 91 -2.82 19.88 2.33
C LYS A 91 -3.86 18.82 2.71
N ARG A 92 -3.72 18.24 3.90
CA ARG A 92 -4.72 17.32 4.48
C ARG A 92 -6.12 17.92 4.47
N THR A 93 -7.13 17.10 4.19
CA THR A 93 -8.54 17.47 4.41
C THR A 93 -8.88 17.46 5.89
N ASP A 94 -10.04 18.03 6.26
CA ASP A 94 -10.47 18.07 7.65
C ASP A 94 -10.78 16.66 8.19
N GLU A 95 -11.31 15.78 7.34
CA GLU A 95 -11.55 14.37 7.66
C GLU A 95 -10.23 13.62 7.90
N GLN A 96 -9.21 13.86 7.07
CA GLN A 96 -7.88 13.28 7.29
C GLN A 96 -7.27 13.78 8.60
N ASN A 97 -7.51 15.04 8.99
CA ASN A 97 -7.06 15.54 10.29
C ASN A 97 -7.83 14.90 11.45
N GLU A 98 -9.12 14.63 11.29
CA GLU A 98 -9.93 13.94 12.30
C GLU A 98 -9.47 12.49 12.47
N GLU A 99 -9.26 11.76 11.37
CA GLU A 99 -8.74 10.38 11.39
C GLU A 99 -7.36 10.27 12.03
N LEU A 100 -6.51 11.28 11.84
CA LEU A 100 -5.20 11.37 12.48
C LEU A 100 -5.25 11.88 13.93
N GLY A 101 -6.43 12.24 14.46
CA GLY A 101 -6.60 12.78 15.81
C GLY A 101 -6.02 14.18 16.01
N ILE A 102 -5.80 14.92 14.91
CA ILE A 102 -5.15 16.23 14.88
C ILE A 102 -6.13 17.33 15.31
N ASN A 103 -7.41 17.18 14.95
CA ASN A 103 -8.45 18.16 15.31
C ASN A 103 -8.67 18.25 16.82
N ASP A 104 -8.41 17.18 17.56
CA ASP A 104 -8.55 17.11 19.01
C ASP A 104 -7.24 17.42 19.78
N MET A 105 -6.14 17.71 19.07
CA MET A 105 -4.89 18.08 19.71
C MET A 105 -5.01 19.45 20.39
N LYS A 106 -5.03 19.44 21.72
CA LYS A 106 -4.90 20.65 22.54
C LYS A 106 -3.45 21.14 22.50
N THR A 107 -3.18 22.17 21.70
CA THR A 107 -1.88 22.86 21.68
C THR A 107 -1.75 23.94 22.76
N GLU A 108 -2.87 24.31 23.38
CA GLU A 108 -2.98 25.34 24.41
C GLU A 108 -2.45 24.83 25.75
N ASN A 109 -1.12 24.78 25.91
CA ASN A 109 -0.36 24.72 27.17
C ASN A 109 1.17 24.54 26.95
N TYR A 110 1.65 24.47 25.71
CA TYR A 110 3.08 24.30 25.41
C TYR A 110 3.88 25.61 25.33
N GLU A 111 3.25 26.78 25.45
CA GLU A 111 3.94 28.09 25.37
C GLU A 111 4.52 28.58 26.71
N ASN A 112 4.40 27.83 27.81
CA ASN A 112 4.92 28.23 29.13
C ASN A 112 5.76 27.13 29.81
N SER A 113 6.93 26.80 29.24
CA SER A 113 8.04 26.16 29.97
C SER A 113 9.38 26.64 29.44
#